data_AF-A0A183AYN4-F1
#
_entry.id   AF-A0A183AYN4-F1
#
_cell.length_a   1.000
_cell.length_b   1.000
_cell.length_c   1.000
_cell.angle_alpha   90.00
_cell.angle_beta   90.00
_cell.angle_gamma   90.00
#
_symmetry.space_group_name_H-M   'P 1'
#
loop_
_entity.id
_entity.type
_entity.pdbx_description
1 polymer ?
#
loop_
_entity_poly.entity_id
_entity_poly.type
_entity_poly.pdbx_seq_one_letter_code
_entity_poly.pdbx_strand_id
1 'polypeptide(L)'
;MQMLISFLAICLYATTTMAISAEDKTLLLLLHNTYRAKLLNCGVSKQPPATVMPKMVWNDQLSKKAQQLSDKCIAGHDKNEERLVAPFTWVGQNFASNPSVSNGFYDWVNESTLYNYWQNTCNGVCGHYTQVSDECLQVD
;
A
#
# COMPACT_ATOMS: atom_id res chain seq x y z
N MET A 1 -55.53 -4.66 -23.02
CA MET A 1 -55.03 -4.13 -21.73
C MET A 1 -53.83 -4.99 -21.31
N GLN A 2 -52.69 -4.31 -21.13
CA GLN A 2 -51.38 -4.72 -20.62
C GLN A 2 -50.48 -5.74 -21.37
N MET A 3 -49.46 -5.18 -22.01
CA MET A 3 -48.14 -5.75 -22.30
C MET A 3 -47.46 -6.30 -21.03
N LEU A 4 -46.71 -7.40 -21.14
CA LEU A 4 -45.54 -7.65 -20.29
C LEU A 4 -44.37 -8.13 -21.17
N ILE A 5 -43.41 -7.24 -21.31
CA ILE A 5 -42.15 -7.41 -22.03
C ILE A 5 -41.27 -8.37 -21.22
N SER A 6 -40.99 -9.56 -21.75
CA SER A 6 -39.92 -10.44 -21.26
C SER A 6 -38.57 -9.93 -21.76
N PHE A 7 -38.01 -8.94 -21.06
CA PHE A 7 -36.58 -8.62 -21.11
C PHE A 7 -36.07 -8.51 -19.68
N LEU A 8 -35.75 -9.66 -19.09
CA LEU A 8 -34.80 -9.74 -17.98
C LEU A 8 -33.47 -10.29 -18.51
N ALA A 9 -32.91 -9.61 -19.51
CA ALA A 9 -31.48 -9.48 -19.69
C ALA A 9 -31.25 -7.98 -19.45
N ILE A 10 -30.46 -7.56 -18.49
CA ILE A 10 -29.02 -7.71 -18.54
C ILE A 10 -28.50 -8.04 -17.14
N CYS A 11 -27.69 -9.09 -17.10
CA CYS A 11 -26.66 -9.33 -16.12
C CYS A 11 -25.72 -8.11 -16.05
N LEU A 12 -26.14 -7.03 -15.37
CA LEU A 12 -25.26 -5.92 -15.00
C LEU A 12 -24.68 -6.25 -13.62
N TYR A 13 -23.99 -7.40 -13.50
CA TYR A 13 -22.82 -7.43 -12.64
C TYR A 13 -21.75 -6.60 -13.34
N ALA A 14 -21.97 -5.28 -13.41
CA ALA A 14 -20.84 -4.39 -13.53
C ALA A 14 -20.05 -4.63 -12.24
N THR A 15 -19.04 -5.49 -12.31
CA THR A 15 -17.94 -5.47 -11.36
C THR A 15 -17.32 -4.09 -11.50
N THR A 16 -17.88 -3.11 -10.80
CA THR A 16 -17.34 -1.76 -10.78
C THR A 16 -16.02 -1.88 -10.04
N THR A 17 -14.94 -2.06 -10.80
CA THR A 17 -13.59 -1.88 -10.30
C THR A 17 -13.54 -0.45 -9.77
N MET A 18 -13.51 -0.29 -8.44
CA MET A 18 -13.30 1.03 -7.86
C MET A 18 -11.83 1.36 -8.09
N ALA A 19 -11.56 2.09 -9.17
CA ALA A 19 -10.26 2.65 -9.41
C ALA A 19 -9.91 3.60 -8.25
N ILE A 20 -8.67 3.52 -7.75
CA ILE A 20 -8.18 4.49 -6.79
C ILE A 20 -8.34 5.93 -7.32
N SER A 21 -8.98 6.80 -6.53
CA SER A 21 -9.25 8.19 -6.91
C SER A 21 -7.96 9.02 -6.97
N ALA A 22 -7.99 10.15 -7.68
CA ALA A 22 -6.82 11.05 -7.76
C ALA A 22 -6.47 11.63 -6.37
N GLU A 23 -7.49 11.88 -5.57
CA GLU A 23 -7.40 12.31 -4.18
C GLU A 23 -6.71 11.24 -3.33
N ASP A 24 -7.11 9.98 -3.46
CA ASP A 24 -6.52 8.85 -2.73
C ASP A 24 -5.06 8.59 -3.12
N LYS A 25 -4.73 8.70 -4.41
CA LYS A 25 -3.33 8.62 -4.87
C LYS A 25 -2.47 9.70 -4.22
N THR A 26 -2.97 10.93 -4.21
CA THR A 26 -2.30 12.08 -3.61
C THR A 26 -2.15 11.91 -2.11
N LEU A 27 -3.21 11.46 -1.44
CA LEU A 27 -3.22 11.21 -0.01
C LEU A 27 -2.23 10.11 0.38
N LEU A 28 -2.23 8.98 -0.33
CA LEU A 28 -1.32 7.87 -0.04
C LEU A 28 0.14 8.28 -0.19
N LEU A 29 0.48 9.02 -1.25
CA LEU A 29 1.84 9.54 -1.46
C LEU A 29 2.23 10.57 -0.39
N LEU A 30 1.28 11.44 0.00
CA LEU A 30 1.48 12.43 1.05
C LEU A 30 1.75 11.74 2.40
N LEU A 31 0.97 10.71 2.75
CA LEU A 31 1.12 9.96 3.99
C LEU A 31 2.47 9.26 4.08
N HIS A 32 2.89 8.55 3.02
CA HIS A 32 4.22 7.91 2.95
C HIS A 32 5.33 8.94 3.17
N ASN A 33 5.33 10.02 2.39
CA ASN A 33 6.39 11.02 2.46
C ASN A 33 6.40 11.78 3.79
N THR A 34 5.23 12.03 4.39
CA THR A 34 5.13 12.66 5.71
C THR A 34 5.70 11.75 6.80
N TYR A 35 5.35 10.45 6.78
CA TYR A 35 5.85 9.51 7.76
C TYR A 35 7.36 9.26 7.62
N ARG A 36 7.85 9.10 6.38
CA ARG A 36 9.28 9.00 6.04
C ARG A 36 10.07 10.22 6.50
N ALA A 37 9.52 11.44 6.35
CA ALA A 37 10.12 12.65 6.91
C ALA A 37 10.12 12.67 8.44
N LYS A 38 9.13 12.09 9.12
CA LYS A 38 9.15 11.95 10.58
C LYS A 38 10.27 11.01 11.03
N LEU A 39 10.51 9.91 10.33
CA LEU A 39 11.63 9.00 10.63
C LEU A 39 12.97 9.73 10.54
N LEU A 40 13.20 10.55 9.51
CA LEU A 40 14.43 11.38 9.43
C LEU A 40 14.61 12.32 10.63
N ASN A 41 13.51 12.87 11.15
CA ASN A 41 13.54 13.95 12.15
C ASN A 41 13.27 13.45 13.59
N CYS A 42 13.63 12.21 13.92
CA CYS A 42 13.41 11.61 15.24
C CYS A 42 11.93 11.65 15.71
N GLY A 43 10.98 11.70 14.77
CA GLY A 43 9.56 11.96 15.04
C GLY A 43 8.70 10.71 15.25
N VAL A 44 9.30 9.51 15.24
CA VAL A 44 8.60 8.24 15.47
C VAL A 44 9.10 7.63 16.77
N SER A 45 8.18 7.45 17.72
CA SER A 45 8.50 6.95 19.06
C SER A 45 9.17 5.57 19.00
N LYS A 46 10.24 5.40 19.78
CA LYS A 46 11.02 4.14 19.91
C LYS A 46 11.65 3.62 18.61
N GLN A 47 11.70 4.43 17.56
CA GLN A 47 12.41 4.11 16.32
C GLN A 47 13.61 5.05 16.17
N PRO A 48 14.77 4.56 15.71
CA PRO A 48 15.91 5.44 15.45
C PRO A 48 15.61 6.39 14.30
N PRO A 49 16.30 7.54 14.24
CA PRO A 49 16.23 8.40 13.08
C PRO A 49 16.80 7.70 11.85
N ALA A 50 16.17 7.92 10.70
CA ALA A 50 16.74 7.54 9.41
C ALA A 50 18.01 8.36 9.13
N THR A 51 19.05 7.74 8.58
CA THR A 51 20.20 8.48 8.04
C THR A 51 19.88 9.07 6.66
N VAL A 52 19.18 8.30 5.82
CA VAL A 52 18.79 8.65 4.46
C VAL A 52 17.36 8.19 4.24
N MET A 53 16.53 9.03 3.62
CA MET A 53 15.14 8.68 3.32
C MET A 53 14.61 9.51 2.13
N PRO A 54 14.93 9.12 0.89
CA PRO A 54 14.39 9.72 -0.32
C PRO A 54 12.88 9.91 -0.30
N LYS A 55 12.44 11.01 -0.91
CA LYS A 55 11.03 11.27 -1.14
C LYS A 55 10.51 10.32 -2.22
N MET A 56 9.46 9.59 -1.90
CA MET A 56 8.75 8.75 -2.86
C MET A 56 8.04 9.60 -3.91
N VAL A 57 7.96 9.03 -5.11
CA VAL A 57 7.17 9.56 -6.23
C VAL A 57 6.15 8.51 -6.68
N TRP A 58 5.04 8.97 -7.25
CA TRP A 58 4.04 8.07 -7.79
C TRP A 58 4.52 7.41 -9.09
N ASN A 59 4.17 6.14 -9.30
CA ASN A 59 4.40 5.44 -10.55
C ASN A 59 3.08 4.79 -11.02
N ASP A 60 2.56 5.24 -12.16
CA ASP A 60 1.26 4.77 -12.65
C ASP A 60 1.25 3.32 -13.12
N GLN A 61 2.40 2.78 -13.54
CA GLN A 61 2.48 1.37 -13.93
C GLN A 61 2.42 0.46 -12.69
N LEU A 62 3.10 0.82 -11.60
CA LEU A 62 2.96 0.13 -10.30
C LEU A 62 1.54 0.26 -9.76
N SER A 63 0.93 1.45 -9.84
CA SER A 63 -0.47 1.65 -9.47
C SER A 63 -1.43 0.75 -10.25
N LYS A 64 -1.19 0.57 -11.56
CA LYS A 64 -1.99 -0.32 -12.40
C LYS A 64 -1.87 -1.77 -11.95
N LYS A 65 -0.67 -2.24 -11.60
CA LYS A 65 -0.47 -3.59 -11.03
C LYS A 65 -1.19 -3.77 -9.70
N ALA A 66 -1.08 -2.78 -8.80
CA ALA A 66 -1.78 -2.80 -7.53
C ALA A 66 -3.30 -2.85 -7.70
N GLN A 67 -3.87 -2.05 -8.62
CA GLN A 67 -5.30 -2.09 -8.93
C GLN A 67 -5.72 -3.48 -9.45
N GLN A 68 -4.93 -4.09 -10.35
CA GLN A 68 -5.21 -5.44 -10.86
C GLN A 68 -5.25 -6.50 -9.75
N LEU A 69 -4.42 -6.37 -8.71
CA LEU A 69 -4.49 -7.23 -7.54
C LEU A 69 -5.74 -6.92 -6.70
N SER A 70 -6.00 -5.65 -6.39
CA SER A 70 -7.17 -5.23 -5.61
C SER A 70 -8.50 -5.64 -6.25
N ASP A 71 -8.59 -5.60 -7.59
CA ASP A 71 -9.77 -6.01 -8.34
C ASP A 71 -10.09 -7.51 -8.20
N LYS A 72 -9.10 -8.35 -7.86
CA LYS A 72 -9.33 -9.79 -7.57
C LYS A 72 -10.11 -9.98 -6.26
N CYS A 73 -10.07 -9.00 -5.35
CA CYS A 73 -10.73 -9.06 -4.04
C CYS A 73 -10.36 -10.32 -3.22
N ILE A 74 -9.11 -10.76 -3.32
CA ILE A 74 -8.57 -11.92 -2.59
C ILE A 74 -7.43 -11.39 -1.72
N ALA A 75 -7.48 -11.68 -0.42
CA ALA A 75 -6.42 -11.30 0.50
C ALA A 75 -5.13 -12.06 0.22
N GLY A 76 -3.99 -11.36 0.29
CA GLY A 76 -2.66 -11.92 0.08
C GLY A 76 -1.89 -11.22 -1.03
N HIS A 77 -0.69 -11.75 -1.28
CA HIS A 77 0.22 -11.21 -2.29
C HIS A 77 0.04 -11.90 -3.64
N ASP A 78 0.22 -11.15 -4.73
CA ASP A 78 0.47 -11.73 -6.03
C ASP A 78 1.91 -12.26 -6.13
N LYS A 79 2.20 -13.01 -7.21
CA LYS A 79 3.57 -13.47 -7.47
C LYS A 79 4.45 -12.29 -7.84
N ASN A 80 5.74 -12.39 -7.55
CA ASN A 80 6.72 -11.35 -7.88
C ASN A 80 6.64 -10.93 -9.34
N GLU A 81 6.52 -11.90 -10.26
CA GLU A 81 6.47 -11.66 -11.70
C GLU A 81 5.19 -10.92 -12.14
N GLU A 82 4.09 -11.05 -11.38
CA GLU A 82 2.82 -10.37 -11.68
C GLU A 82 2.90 -8.86 -11.40
N ARG A 83 3.69 -8.45 -10.42
CA ARG A 83 3.88 -7.05 -10.01
C ARG A 83 5.11 -6.35 -10.60
N LEU A 84 5.91 -7.04 -11.44
CA LEU A 84 7.04 -6.43 -12.12
C LEU A 84 6.60 -5.37 -13.13
N VAL A 85 7.37 -4.28 -13.16
CA VAL A 85 7.20 -3.13 -14.04
C VAL A 85 8.60 -2.66 -14.42
N ALA A 86 8.90 -2.52 -15.71
CA ALA A 86 10.20 -2.01 -16.14
C ALA A 86 10.40 -0.55 -15.65
N PRO A 87 11.61 -0.15 -15.21
CA PRO A 87 12.86 -0.92 -15.21
C PRO A 87 13.10 -1.73 -13.91
N PHE A 88 12.12 -1.85 -13.02
CA PHE A 88 12.30 -2.52 -11.73
C PHE A 88 12.46 -4.04 -11.90
N THR A 89 13.55 -4.59 -11.37
CA THR A 89 13.81 -6.04 -11.32
C THR A 89 13.17 -6.70 -10.10
N TRP A 90 12.75 -5.91 -9.11
CA TRP A 90 12.00 -6.34 -7.93
C TRP A 90 11.08 -5.21 -7.47
N VAL A 91 9.90 -5.56 -6.97
CA VAL A 91 8.86 -4.62 -6.53
C VAL A 91 8.28 -5.15 -5.22
N GLY A 92 8.28 -4.34 -4.16
CA GLY A 92 7.64 -4.63 -2.87
C GLY A 92 6.11 -4.53 -2.94
N GLN A 93 5.41 -4.95 -1.88
CA GLN A 93 3.94 -4.87 -1.84
C GLN A 93 3.45 -4.91 -0.41
N ASN A 94 2.73 -3.87 -0.03
CA ASN A 94 1.85 -3.88 1.14
C ASN A 94 0.41 -4.02 0.64
N PHE A 95 -0.44 -4.66 1.45
CA PHE A 95 -1.88 -4.68 1.22
C PHE A 95 -2.62 -4.36 2.52
N ALA A 96 -3.83 -3.84 2.41
CA ALA A 96 -4.70 -3.58 3.55
C ALA A 96 -6.14 -3.93 3.15
N SER A 97 -6.90 -4.48 4.09
CA SER A 97 -8.34 -4.69 3.95
C SER A 97 -9.09 -3.58 4.69
N ASN A 98 -8.97 -2.35 4.17
CA ASN A 98 -9.55 -1.17 4.80
C ASN A 98 -10.24 -0.29 3.73
N PRO A 99 -11.47 0.18 3.92
CA PRO A 99 -12.15 1.06 2.96
C PRO A 99 -11.55 2.48 2.91
N SER A 100 -10.73 2.86 3.89
CA SER A 100 -10.06 4.15 3.95
C SER A 100 -8.56 3.99 3.71
N VAL A 101 -8.04 4.73 2.72
CA VAL A 101 -6.61 4.79 2.43
C VAL A 101 -5.79 5.26 3.63
N SER A 102 -6.29 6.25 4.38
CA SER A 102 -5.59 6.74 5.56
C SER A 102 -5.55 5.69 6.67
N ASN A 103 -6.67 5.02 6.94
CA ASN A 103 -6.71 3.99 7.97
C ASN A 103 -5.82 2.79 7.59
N GLY A 104 -5.89 2.33 6.33
CA GLY A 104 -5.02 1.24 5.85
C GLY A 104 -3.53 1.59 5.92
N PHE A 105 -3.17 2.84 5.61
CA PHE A 105 -1.80 3.32 5.80
C PHE A 105 -1.39 3.32 7.28
N TYR A 106 -2.28 3.76 8.19
CA TYR A 106 -2.00 3.75 9.62
C TYR A 106 -1.92 2.33 10.19
N ASP A 107 -2.69 1.39 9.68
CA ASP A 107 -2.57 -0.03 10.02
C ASP A 107 -1.13 -0.53 9.76
N TRP A 108 -0.54 -0.14 8.61
CA TRP A 108 0.86 -0.48 8.30
C TRP A 108 1.86 0.17 9.25
N VAL A 109 1.80 1.49 9.45
CA VAL A 109 2.84 2.18 10.23
C VAL A 109 2.72 1.98 11.75
N ASN A 110 1.55 1.58 12.24
CA ASN A 110 1.36 1.23 13.66
C ASN A 110 2.13 -0.03 14.07
N GLU A 111 2.55 -0.87 13.12
CA GLU A 111 3.46 -1.98 13.36
C GLU A 111 4.83 -1.54 13.89
N SER A 112 5.19 -0.25 13.75
CA SER A 112 6.37 0.34 14.41
C SER A 112 6.37 0.16 15.93
N THR A 113 5.20 -0.03 16.55
CA THR A 113 5.10 -0.32 18.00
C THR A 113 5.52 -1.74 18.36
N LEU A 114 5.55 -2.64 17.36
CA LEU A 114 5.89 -4.05 17.48
C LEU A 114 7.31 -4.37 16.97
N TYR A 115 7.92 -3.45 16.22
CA TYR A 115 9.26 -3.61 15.67
C TYR A 115 10.32 -2.99 16.58
N ASN A 116 11.30 -3.79 17.02
CA ASN A 116 12.50 -3.29 17.69
C ASN A 116 13.65 -3.25 16.68
N TYR A 117 13.97 -2.05 16.22
CA TYR A 117 15.07 -1.81 15.28
C TYR A 117 16.42 -2.32 15.81
N TRP A 118 16.76 -1.97 17.05
CA TRP A 118 18.10 -2.22 17.60
C TRP A 118 18.43 -3.71 17.73
N GLN A 119 17.40 -4.53 17.86
CA GLN A 119 17.52 -5.99 17.95
C GLN A 119 17.14 -6.69 16.65
N ASN A 120 16.65 -5.95 15.66
CA ASN A 120 16.01 -6.46 14.46
C ASN A 120 14.97 -7.56 14.77
N THR A 121 14.10 -7.30 15.75
CA THR A 121 13.06 -8.23 16.18
C THR A 121 11.67 -7.65 15.97
N CYS A 122 10.70 -8.53 15.69
CA CYS A 122 9.31 -8.18 15.50
C CYS A 122 8.43 -9.03 16.42
N ASN A 123 7.50 -8.39 17.13
CA ASN A 123 6.48 -9.09 17.92
C ASN A 123 5.12 -9.07 17.19
N GLY A 124 4.97 -9.91 16.16
CA GLY A 124 3.76 -10.00 15.35
C GLY A 124 4.05 -9.73 13.88
N VAL A 125 3.31 -8.81 13.26
CA VAL A 125 3.53 -8.37 11.88
C VAL A 125 4.24 -7.02 11.90
N CYS A 126 5.36 -6.94 11.18
CA CYS A 126 6.13 -5.69 11.00
C CYS A 126 6.54 -5.46 9.54
N GLY A 127 6.13 -6.35 8.63
CA GLY A 127 6.52 -6.29 7.22
C GLY A 127 6.01 -5.04 6.52
N HIS A 128 4.82 -4.57 6.90
CA HIS A 128 4.26 -3.39 6.27
C HIS A 128 4.98 -2.12 6.72
N TYR A 129 5.23 -1.98 8.03
CA TYR A 129 6.02 -0.86 8.56
C TYR A 129 7.44 -0.85 8.00
N THR A 130 8.14 -1.99 8.04
CA THR A 130 9.53 -2.08 7.56
C THR A 130 9.64 -1.78 6.07
N GLN A 131 8.62 -2.09 5.26
CA GLN A 131 8.58 -1.68 3.85
C GLN A 131 8.35 -0.17 3.68
N VAL A 132 7.53 0.48 4.50
CA VAL A 132 7.32 1.95 4.45
C VAL A 132 8.60 2.70 4.87
N SER A 133 9.35 2.15 5.83
CA SER A 133 10.62 2.67 6.30
C SER A 133 11.84 2.13 5.54
N ASP A 134 11.65 1.34 4.47
CA ASP A 134 12.75 0.81 3.66
C ASP A 134 13.56 1.99 3.09
N GLU A 135 14.89 1.92 3.19
CA GLU A 135 15.91 3.00 3.11
C GLU A 135 16.35 3.65 4.45
N CYS A 136 15.62 3.50 5.57
CA CYS A 136 16.19 3.71 6.92
C CYS A 136 17.30 2.69 7.23
N LEU A 137 17.17 1.50 6.62
CA LEU A 137 17.62 0.22 7.19
C LEU A 137 18.91 -0.31 6.59
N GLN A 138 19.56 0.45 5.70
CA GLN A 138 20.88 0.08 5.15
C GLN A 138 21.93 1.05 5.70
N VAL A 139 22.30 0.81 6.96
CA VAL A 139 23.70 1.00 7.38
C VAL A 139 24.37 -0.35 7.17
N ASP A 140 25.40 -0.33 6.34
CA ASP A 140 26.22 -1.49 5.92
C ASP A 140 26.59 -2.46 7.05
#